data_AF-A0A7Y6YIK0-F1
#
_entry.id   AF-A0A7Y6YIK0-F1
#
_cell.length_a   1.000
_cell.length_b   1.000
_cell.length_c   1.000
_cell.angle_alpha   90.00
_cell.angle_beta   90.00
_cell.angle_gamma   90.00
#
_symmetry.space_group_name_H-M   'P 1'
#
loop_
_entity.id
_entity.type
_entity.pdbx_description
1 polymer ?
#
loop_
_entity_poly.entity_id
_entity_poly.type
_entity_poly.pdbx_seq_one_letter_code
_entity_poly.pdbx_strand_id
1 'polypeptide(L)'
;MKKYQHLILFISLLIIDVAWLSYYSNELFDKTSPLLFLFITTRIGLLIIARVLRKISGNWLYLVFTAAYLLFSFAVASLYYVSSNSAAAY
;
A
#
# COMPACT_ATOMS: atom_id res chain seq x y z
N MET A 1 1.46 19.24 -20.25
CA MET A 1 1.96 18.82 -18.92
C MET A 1 0.85 18.43 -17.93
N LYS A 2 -0.28 19.15 -17.83
CA LYS A 2 -1.39 18.83 -16.88
C LYS A 2 -1.92 17.39 -16.96
N LYS A 3 -1.94 16.78 -18.15
CA LYS A 3 -2.44 15.41 -18.39
C LYS A 3 -1.70 14.33 -17.57
N TYR A 4 -0.42 14.51 -17.27
CA TYR A 4 0.38 13.54 -16.53
C TYR A 4 0.55 13.88 -15.05
N GLN A 5 0.12 15.07 -14.60
CA GLN A 5 0.31 15.49 -13.20
C GLN A 5 -0.36 14.55 -12.21
N HIS A 6 -1.59 14.12 -12.50
CA HIS A 6 -2.32 13.16 -11.64
C HIS A 6 -1.68 11.77 -11.62
N LEU A 7 -1.12 11.34 -12.76
CA LEU A 7 -0.43 10.05 -12.85
C LEU A 7 0.88 10.08 -12.05
N ILE A 8 1.66 11.15 -12.21
CA ILE A 8 2.90 11.35 -11.45
C ILE A 8 2.61 11.41 -9.95
N LEU A 9 1.61 12.19 -9.53
CA LEU A 9 1.20 12.26 -8.12
C LEU A 9 0.82 10.88 -7.57
N PHE A 10 0.04 10.12 -8.34
CA PHE A 10 -0.40 8.78 -7.95
C PHE A 10 0.78 7.81 -7.81
N ILE A 11 1.70 7.81 -8.77
CA ILE A 11 2.91 6.97 -8.73
C ILE A 11 3.80 7.37 -7.53
N SER A 12 4.00 8.67 -7.29
CA SER A 12 4.77 9.15 -6.15
C SER A 12 4.17 8.70 -4.82
N LEU A 13 2.84 8.75 -4.67
CA LEU A 13 2.16 8.24 -3.48
C LEU A 13 2.38 6.74 -3.28
N LEU A 14 2.32 5.95 -4.36
CA LEU A 14 2.62 4.51 -4.29
C LEU A 14 4.07 4.24 -3.88
N ILE A 15 5.03 5.00 -4.42
CA ILE A 15 6.45 4.85 -4.06
C ILE A 15 6.67 5.17 -2.58
N ILE A 16 6.06 6.24 -2.06
CA ILE A 16 6.14 6.60 -0.64
C ILE A 16 5.57 5.48 0.24
N ASP A 17 4.42 4.93 -0.16
CA ASP A 17 3.79 3.83 0.58
C ASP A 17 4.65 2.55 0.58
N VAL A 18 5.27 2.21 -0.55
CA VAL A 18 6.22 1.09 -0.65
C VAL A 18 7.44 1.33 0.23
N ALA A 19 8.02 2.52 0.20
CA ALA A 19 9.18 2.86 1.01
C ALA A 19 8.85 2.78 2.51
N TRP A 20 7.69 3.30 2.90
CA TRP A 20 7.18 3.21 4.27
C TRP A 20 7.00 1.75 4.70
N LEU A 21 6.34 0.93 3.88
CA LEU A 21 6.11 -0.49 4.19
C LEU A 21 7.43 -1.26 4.29
N SER A 22 8.40 -0.97 3.43
CA SER A 22 9.71 -1.62 3.44
C SER A 22 10.48 -1.28 4.71
N TYR A 23 10.46 -0.01 5.12
CA TYR A 23 11.15 0.47 6.32
C TYR A 23 10.57 -0.11 7.62
N TYR A 24 9.23 -0.16 7.71
CA TYR A 24 8.52 -0.61 8.93
C TYR A 24 8.06 -2.08 8.86
N SER A 25 8.55 -2.86 7.88
CA SER A 25 8.09 -4.23 7.61
C SER A 25 8.25 -5.18 8.81
N ASN A 26 9.36 -5.05 9.55
CA ASN A 26 9.67 -5.93 10.69
C ASN A 26 8.77 -5.70 11.91
N GLU A 27 8.29 -4.48 12.10
CA GLU A 27 7.46 -4.07 13.25
C GLU A 27 5.96 -4.08 12.93
N LEU A 28 5.61 -4.39 11.67
CA LEU A 28 4.23 -4.29 11.16
C LEU A 28 3.24 -5.13 11.96
N PHE A 29 3.68 -6.28 12.48
CA PHE A 29 2.87 -7.24 13.22
C PHE A 29 3.20 -7.29 14.71
N ASP A 30 3.98 -6.34 15.23
CA ASP A 30 4.18 -6.21 16.66
C ASP A 30 2.85 -5.77 17.31
N LYS A 31 2.38 -6.54 18.29
CA LYS A 31 1.12 -6.31 19.01
C LYS A 31 1.10 -4.97 19.76
N THR A 32 2.27 -4.43 20.08
CA THR A 32 2.42 -3.16 20.79
C THR A 32 2.48 -1.97 19.85
N SER A 33 2.68 -2.20 18.54
CA SER A 33 2.90 -1.16 17.56
C SER A 33 1.61 -0.73 16.86
N PRO A 34 1.36 0.58 16.67
CA PRO A 34 0.21 1.07 15.92
C PRO A 34 0.32 0.83 14.40
N LEU A 35 1.41 0.22 13.92
CA LEU A 35 1.74 0.08 12.51
C LEU A 35 0.74 -0.77 11.72
N LEU A 36 0.13 -1.81 12.32
CA LEU A 36 -0.90 -2.60 11.65
C LEU A 36 -2.13 -1.75 11.31
N PHE A 37 -2.53 -0.87 12.24
CA PHE A 37 -3.62 0.08 12.00
C PHE A 37 -3.24 1.08 10.93
N LEU A 38 -2.01 1.62 10.96
CA LEU A 38 -1.52 2.53 9.91
C LEU A 38 -1.48 1.85 8.53
N PHE A 39 -1.11 0.57 8.48
CA PHE A 39 -1.15 -0.22 7.26
C PHE A 39 -2.56 -0.37 6.70
N ILE A 40 -3.54 -0.76 7.52
CA ILE A 40 -4.93 -0.88 7.05
C ILE A 40 -5.47 0.47 6.58
N THR A 41 -5.23 1.54 7.35
CA THR A 41 -5.75 2.89 7.02
C THR A 41 -5.13 3.47 5.76
N THR A 42 -3.83 3.28 5.52
CA THR A 42 -3.16 3.72 4.27
C THR A 42 -3.73 2.99 3.05
N ARG A 43 -4.06 1.70 3.15
CA ARG A 43 -4.69 0.92 2.07
C ARG A 43 -6.08 1.45 1.71
N ILE A 44 -6.90 1.78 2.72
CA ILE A 44 -8.20 2.42 2.51
C ILE A 44 -8.01 3.82 1.89
N GLY A 45 -7.04 4.59 2.36
CA GLY A 45 -6.68 5.89 1.81
C GLY A 45 -6.33 5.82 0.31
N LEU A 46 -5.49 4.87 -0.09
CA LEU A 46 -5.12 4.64 -1.49
C LEU A 46 -6.33 4.29 -2.36
N LEU A 47 -7.28 3.48 -1.86
CA LEU A 47 -8.54 3.19 -2.57
C LEU A 47 -9.37 4.45 -2.81
N ILE A 48 -9.50 5.30 -1.79
CA ILE A 48 -10.26 6.56 -1.90
C ILE A 48 -9.59 7.47 -2.91
N ILE A 49 -8.27 7.65 -2.83
CA ILE A 49 -7.50 8.48 -3.77
C ILE A 49 -7.66 7.97 -5.20
N ALA A 50 -7.51 6.66 -5.43
CA ALA A 50 -7.67 6.06 -6.74
C ALA A 50 -9.08 6.24 -7.31
N ARG A 51 -10.12 6.12 -6.47
CA ARG A 51 -11.51 6.37 -6.85
C ARG A 51 -11.73 7.82 -7.26
N VAL A 52 -11.16 8.77 -6.50
CA VAL A 52 -11.24 10.21 -6.82
C VAL A 52 -10.51 10.51 -8.13
N LEU A 53 -9.30 9.99 -8.32
CA LEU A 53 -8.52 10.17 -9.54
C LEU A 53 -9.19 9.56 -10.77
N ARG A 54 -9.81 8.38 -10.63
CA ARG A 54 -10.65 7.80 -11.69
C ARG A 54 -11.80 8.74 -12.06
N LYS A 55 -12.51 9.30 -11.07
CA LYS A 55 -13.65 10.20 -11.33
C LYS A 55 -13.22 11.48 -12.05
N ILE A 56 -12.06 12.04 -11.70
CA ILE A 56 -11.53 13.27 -12.31
C ILE A 56 -11.00 13.01 -13.73
N SER A 57 -10.26 11.92 -13.93
CA SER A 57 -9.56 11.64 -15.19
C SER A 57 -10.37 10.80 -16.19
N GLY A 58 -11.43 10.14 -15.73
CA GLY A 58 -12.15 9.11 -16.50
C GLY A 58 -11.35 7.81 -16.72
N ASN A 59 -10.13 7.71 -16.20
CA ASN A 59 -9.24 6.60 -16.49
C ASN A 59 -9.35 5.49 -15.42
N TRP A 60 -9.70 4.29 -15.85
CA TRP A 60 -9.83 3.12 -14.96
C TRP A 60 -8.49 2.57 -14.49
N LEU A 61 -7.37 2.91 -15.14
CA LEU A 61 -6.04 2.44 -14.76
C LEU A 61 -5.71 2.75 -13.31
N TYR A 62 -6.14 3.89 -12.75
CA TYR A 62 -5.93 4.20 -11.33
C TYR A 62 -6.51 3.13 -10.40
N LEU A 63 -7.71 2.62 -10.68
CA LEU A 63 -8.31 1.54 -9.88
C LEU A 63 -7.60 0.20 -10.09
N VAL A 64 -7.22 -0.12 -11.33
CA VAL A 64 -6.54 -1.38 -11.65
C VAL A 64 -5.18 -1.44 -10.95
N PHE A 65 -4.39 -0.36 -11.06
CA PHE A 65 -3.08 -0.27 -10.38
C PHE A 65 -3.23 -0.32 -8.87
N THR A 66 -4.19 0.41 -8.29
CA THR A 66 -4.42 0.33 -6.85
C THR A 66 -4.84 -1.08 -6.42
N ALA A 67 -5.79 -1.72 -7.11
CA ALA A 67 -6.22 -3.07 -6.75
C ALA A 67 -5.06 -4.07 -6.80
N ALA A 68 -4.26 -4.04 -7.88
CA ALA A 68 -3.05 -4.86 -8.00
C ALA A 68 -2.06 -4.59 -6.87
N TYR A 69 -1.83 -3.31 -6.54
CA TYR A 69 -0.94 -2.91 -5.45
C TYR A 69 -1.42 -3.39 -4.07
N LEU A 70 -2.72 -3.27 -3.78
CA LEU A 70 -3.27 -3.74 -2.51
C LEU A 70 -3.09 -5.25 -2.33
N LEU A 71 -3.41 -6.03 -3.37
CA LEU A 71 -3.22 -7.48 -3.36
C LEU A 71 -1.75 -7.85 -3.17
N PHE A 72 -0.86 -7.19 -3.92
CA PHE A 72 0.58 -7.42 -3.82
C PHE A 72 1.11 -7.08 -2.42
N SER A 73 0.78 -5.89 -1.89
CA SER A 73 1.25 -5.45 -0.57
C SER A 73 0.71 -6.33 0.55
N PHE A 74 -0.52 -6.84 0.43
CA PHE A 74 -1.08 -7.79 1.38
C PHE A 74 -0.37 -9.15 1.32
N ALA A 75 -0.10 -9.66 0.11
CA ALA A 75 0.64 -10.91 -0.07
C ALA A 75 2.05 -10.83 0.52
N VAL A 76 2.78 -9.73 0.24
CA VAL A 76 4.11 -9.48 0.79
C VAL A 76 4.07 -9.40 2.32
N ALA A 77 3.15 -8.61 2.89
CA ALA A 77 3.00 -8.51 4.33
C ALA A 77 2.67 -9.87 4.99
N SER A 78 1.82 -10.68 4.36
CA SER A 78 1.47 -12.03 4.84
C SER A 78 2.68 -12.97 4.81
N LEU A 79 3.50 -12.94 3.75
CA LEU A 79 4.74 -13.72 3.68
C LEU A 79 5.73 -13.29 4.77
N TYR A 80 5.85 -11.98 5.03
CA TYR A 80 6.67 -11.47 6.14
C TYR A 80 6.20 -12.01 7.48
N TYR A 81 4.90 -11.93 7.77
CA TYR A 81 4.31 -12.47 9.01
C TYR A 81 4.62 -13.95 9.21
N VAL A 82 4.45 -14.76 8.16
CA VAL A 82 4.76 -16.20 8.22
C VAL A 82 6.25 -16.42 8.46
N SER A 83 7.12 -15.70 7.74
CA SER A 83 8.57 -15.85 7.89
C SER A 83 9.07 -15.51 9.30
N SER A 84 8.60 -14.41 9.89
CA SER A 84 9.05 -13.96 11.21
C SER A 84 8.53 -14.83 12.35
N ASN A 85 7.31 -15.36 12.24
CA ASN A 85 6.74 -16.26 13.26
C ASN A 85 7.21 -17.72 13.10
N SER A 86 7.53 -18.16 11.89
CA SER A 86 8.11 -19.49 11.66
C SER A 86 9.55 -19.61 12.20
N ALA A 87 10.31 -18.51 12.21
CA ALA A 87 11.64 -18.45 12.81
C ALA A 87 11.63 -18.45 14.35
N ALA A 88 10.54 -18.00 14.98
CA ALA A 88 10.39 -18.00 16.45
C ALA A 88 9.94 -19.36 17.02
N ALA A 89 9.66 -20.36 16.17
CA ALA A 89 9.21 -21.69 16.56
C ALA A 89 10.35 -22.74 16.62
N TYR A 90 11.59 -22.33 16.38
CA TYR A 90 12.83 -23.11 16.53
C TYR A 90 13.74 -22.47 17.59
#